data_AF-A0A5R2NCM4-F1
#
_entry.id   AF-A0A5R2NCM4-F1
#
_cell.length_a   1.000
_cell.length_b   1.000
_cell.length_c   1.000
_cell.angle_alpha   90.00
_cell.angle_beta   90.00
_cell.angle_gamma   90.00
#
_symmetry.space_group_name_H-M   'P 1'
#
loop_
_entity.id
_entity.type
_entity.pdbx_description
1 polymer ?
#
loop_
_entity_poly.entity_id
_entity_poly.type
_entity_poly.pdbx_seq_one_letter_code
_entity_poly.pdbx_strand_id
1 'polypeptide(L)'
;NWDAKYVAAAAVPKICPAKIESGLETMLRDISVATFRACHCRDYARVDFRIDRSGQPFVLEMNSVPALGIHSSYGTAATAGGHSFVSLINRILNVAHTRYFGIGVS
;
A
#
# COMPACT_ATOMS: atom_id res chain seq x y z
N ASN A 1 22.79 9.68 -1.68
CA ASN A 1 22.23 10.92 -1.13
C ASN A 1 20.77 10.67 -0.76
N TRP A 2 20.46 10.53 0.55
CA TRP A 2 19.10 10.24 1.05
C TRP A 2 18.11 11.38 0.81
N ASP A 3 18.63 12.56 0.51
CA ASP A 3 17.88 13.81 0.40
C ASP A 3 16.88 13.79 -0.76
N ALA A 4 17.10 13.03 -1.84
CA ALA A 4 16.19 13.04 -3.00
C ALA A 4 14.75 12.56 -2.71
N LYS A 5 14.52 11.79 -1.64
CA LYS A 5 13.16 11.45 -1.17
C LYS A 5 12.42 12.64 -0.53
N TYR A 6 13.17 13.67 -0.13
CA TYR A 6 12.70 14.86 0.61
C TYR A 6 12.99 16.18 -0.11
N VAL A 7 13.85 16.17 -1.13
CA VAL A 7 14.15 17.33 -1.97
C VAL A 7 12.93 17.56 -2.85
N ALA A 8 12.27 18.68 -2.58
CA ALA A 8 11.14 19.20 -3.33
C ALA A 8 11.54 19.64 -4.74
N ALA A 9 11.92 18.69 -5.61
CA ALA A 9 11.56 18.83 -7.01
C ALA A 9 10.03 18.81 -7.02
N ALA A 10 9.39 19.98 -7.23
CA ALA A 10 7.96 20.25 -7.14
C ALA A 10 7.14 18.94 -7.07
N ALA A 11 6.88 18.47 -5.84
CA ALA A 11 6.43 17.10 -5.64
C ALA A 11 5.14 16.90 -6.42
N VAL A 12 5.19 16.04 -7.45
CA VAL A 12 3.99 15.72 -8.22
C VAL A 12 2.94 15.25 -7.21
N PRO A 13 1.75 15.89 -7.19
CA PRO A 13 0.76 15.58 -6.17
C PRO A 13 0.38 14.09 -6.28
N LYS A 14 0.31 13.42 -5.13
CA LYS A 14 -0.18 12.04 -5.07
C LYS A 14 -1.66 12.06 -5.42
N ILE A 15 -2.04 11.33 -6.47
CA ILE A 15 -3.44 11.18 -6.89
C ILE A 15 -3.96 9.87 -6.31
N CYS A 16 -4.92 9.96 -5.40
CA CYS A 16 -5.54 8.81 -4.77
C CYS A 16 -7.06 9.06 -4.60
N PRO A 17 -7.94 8.20 -5.13
CA PRO A 17 -7.65 7.02 -5.96
C PRO A 17 -6.92 7.37 -7.27
N ALA A 18 -6.15 6.42 -7.82
CA ALA A 18 -5.48 6.60 -9.09
C ALA A 18 -6.51 6.74 -10.23
N LYS A 19 -6.26 7.63 -11.18
CA LYS A 19 -7.12 7.82 -12.35
C LYS A 19 -6.75 6.80 -13.43
N ILE A 20 -7.24 5.58 -13.28
CA ILE A 20 -6.99 4.43 -14.18
C ILE A 20 -8.30 3.72 -14.50
N GLU A 21 -8.31 2.92 -15.57
CA GLU A 21 -9.45 2.10 -15.95
C GLU A 21 -9.70 0.98 -14.92
N SER A 22 -10.96 0.61 -14.70
CA SER A 22 -11.37 -0.39 -13.71
C SER A 22 -10.75 -1.78 -13.95
N GLY A 23 -10.50 -2.13 -15.22
CA GLY A 23 -9.79 -3.37 -15.58
C GLY A 23 -8.36 -3.38 -15.07
N LEU A 24 -7.63 -2.26 -15.27
CA LEU A 24 -6.26 -2.11 -14.78
C LEU A 24 -6.22 -2.04 -13.25
N GLU A 25 -7.17 -1.36 -12.61
CA GLU A 25 -7.29 -1.34 -11.15
C GLU A 25 -7.46 -2.75 -10.56
N THR A 26 -8.37 -3.53 -11.14
CA THR A 26 -8.61 -4.92 -10.73
C THR A 26 -7.34 -5.76 -10.90
N MET A 27 -6.67 -5.63 -12.05
CA MET A 27 -5.40 -6.33 -12.31
C MET A 27 -4.32 -5.96 -11.30
N LEU A 28 -4.13 -4.67 -10.98
CA LEU A 28 -3.14 -4.22 -10.01
C LEU A 28 -3.44 -4.74 -8.60
N ARG A 29 -4.71 -4.79 -8.21
CA ARG A 29 -5.13 -5.36 -6.92
C ARG A 29 -4.80 -6.85 -6.86
N ASP A 30 -5.10 -7.61 -7.90
CA ASP A 30 -4.86 -9.05 -7.95
C ASP A 30 -3.36 -9.36 -7.92
N ILE A 31 -2.55 -8.61 -8.69
CA ILE A 31 -1.08 -8.73 -8.65
C ILE A 31 -0.54 -8.34 -7.26
N SER A 32 -1.12 -7.33 -6.60
CA SER A 32 -0.71 -6.92 -5.25
C SER A 32 -0.89 -8.05 -4.24
N VAL A 33 -2.06 -8.71 -4.28
CA VAL A 33 -2.36 -9.86 -3.40
C VAL A 33 -1.46 -11.05 -3.73
N ALA A 34 -1.22 -11.34 -5.01
CA ALA A 34 -0.32 -12.41 -5.43
C ALA A 34 1.12 -12.16 -4.96
N THR A 35 1.64 -10.95 -5.17
CA THR A 35 2.97 -10.52 -4.71
C THR A 35 3.11 -10.65 -3.20
N PHE A 36 2.12 -10.15 -2.45
CA PHE A 36 2.11 -10.23 -0.98
C PHE A 36 2.24 -11.69 -0.49
N ARG A 37 1.48 -12.61 -1.10
CA ARG A 37 1.51 -14.05 -0.78
C ARG A 37 2.83 -14.69 -1.18
N ALA A 38 3.33 -14.41 -2.39
CA ALA A 38 4.57 -14.96 -2.92
C ALA A 38 5.79 -14.54 -2.09
N CYS A 39 5.78 -13.32 -1.54
CA CYS A 39 6.83 -12.81 -0.66
C CYS A 39 6.62 -13.21 0.83
N HIS A 40 5.64 -14.05 1.14
CA HIS A 40 5.28 -14.44 2.50
C HIS A 40 5.10 -13.25 3.47
N CYS A 41 4.63 -12.12 2.94
CA CYS A 41 4.33 -10.94 3.75
C CYS A 41 3.19 -11.23 4.71
N ARG A 42 3.16 -10.50 5.82
CA ARG A 42 2.16 -10.65 6.88
C ARG A 42 1.64 -9.29 7.29
N ASP A 43 0.43 -9.28 7.81
CA ASP A 43 -0.25 -8.15 8.45
C ASP A 43 -0.57 -6.97 7.52
N TYR A 44 0.45 -6.32 6.96
CA TYR A 44 0.31 -5.22 6.01
C TYR A 44 1.57 -5.06 5.17
N ALA A 45 1.42 -4.51 3.97
CA ALA A 45 2.54 -4.20 3.10
C ALA A 45 2.09 -3.26 1.96
N ARG A 46 3.03 -2.71 1.20
CA ARG A 46 2.75 -1.88 0.01
C ARG A 46 3.49 -2.43 -1.20
N VAL A 47 2.78 -2.71 -2.28
CA VAL A 47 3.38 -3.08 -3.56
C VAL A 47 3.46 -1.85 -4.45
N ASP A 48 4.66 -1.56 -4.95
CA ASP A 48 4.89 -0.44 -5.86
C ASP A 48 5.00 -0.95 -7.30
N PHE A 49 4.33 -0.25 -8.22
CA PHE A 49 4.22 -0.64 -9.62
C PHE A 49 4.78 0.44 -10.54
N ARG A 50 5.20 -0.01 -11.73
CA ARG A 50 5.33 0.84 -12.91
C ARG A 50 4.44 0.30 -14.01
N ILE A 51 3.75 1.19 -14.70
CA ILE A 51 2.93 0.83 -15.86
C ILE A 51 3.61 1.43 -17.08
N ASP A 52 3.80 0.63 -18.13
CA ASP A 52 4.38 1.11 -19.38
C ASP A 52 3.34 1.78 -20.29
N ARG A 53 3.77 2.19 -21.49
CA ARG A 53 2.90 2.88 -22.46
C ARG A 53 1.80 1.98 -23.04
N SER A 54 1.95 0.66 -22.95
CA SER A 54 0.95 -0.32 -23.39
C SER A 54 -0.06 -0.67 -22.31
N GLY A 55 0.09 -0.11 -21.11
CA GLY A 55 -0.76 -0.43 -19.96
C GLY A 55 -0.31 -1.67 -19.20
N GLN A 56 0.86 -2.25 -19.50
CA GLN A 56 1.37 -3.43 -18.82
C GLN A 56 1.97 -3.03 -17.46
N PRO A 57 1.47 -3.59 -16.33
CA PRO A 57 2.06 -3.37 -15.01
C PRO A 57 3.29 -4.24 -14.76
N PHE A 58 4.26 -3.67 -14.06
CA PHE A 58 5.48 -4.30 -13.55
C PHE A 58 5.60 -4.03 -12.06
N VAL A 59 5.78 -5.07 -11.25
CA VAL A 59 6.08 -4.94 -9.81
C VAL A 59 7.51 -4.43 -9.68
N LEU A 60 7.69 -3.31 -8.98
CA LEU A 60 9.01 -2.75 -8.69
C LEU A 60 9.53 -3.22 -7.34
N GLU A 61 8.67 -3.18 -6.33
CA GLU A 61 9.07 -3.40 -4.94
C GLU A 61 7.89 -3.94 -4.12
N MET A 62 8.19 -4.89 -3.25
CA MET A 62 7.32 -5.30 -2.15
C MET A 62 7.85 -4.70 -0.85
N ASN A 63 7.23 -3.63 -0.38
CA ASN A 63 7.57 -3.02 0.91
C ASN A 63 6.82 -3.72 2.04
N SER A 64 7.48 -4.61 2.78
CA SER A 64 6.91 -5.34 3.91
C SER A 64 6.67 -4.49 5.16
N VAL A 65 7.32 -3.32 5.26
CA VAL A 65 7.13 -2.33 6.33
C VAL A 65 7.07 -0.92 5.72
N PRO A 66 5.98 -0.57 5.01
CA PRO A 66 5.85 0.76 4.45
C PRO A 66 5.70 1.80 5.57
N ALA A 67 6.09 3.04 5.30
CA ALA A 67 5.85 4.16 6.21
C ALA A 67 4.35 4.26 6.54
N LEU A 68 4.01 4.39 7.81
CA LEU A 68 2.63 4.42 8.32
C LEU A 68 2.09 5.83 8.56
N GLY A 69 2.85 6.91 8.35
CA GLY A 69 2.35 8.27 8.59
C GLY A 69 1.06 8.57 7.81
N ILE A 70 0.20 9.44 8.33
CA ILE A 70 -1.10 9.80 7.71
C ILE A 70 -0.95 10.31 6.26
N HIS A 71 0.16 11.00 5.94
CA HIS A 71 0.48 11.50 4.60
C HIS A 71 1.41 10.57 3.78
N SER A 72 1.74 9.38 4.32
CA SER A 72 2.43 8.33 3.55
C SER A 72 1.52 7.80 2.44
N SER A 73 2.10 7.18 1.42
CA SER A 73 1.29 6.58 0.34
C SER A 73 0.35 5.49 0.86
N TYR A 74 0.77 4.73 1.88
CA TYR A 74 -0.08 3.71 2.51
C TYR A 74 -1.23 4.36 3.31
N GLY A 75 -0.95 5.39 4.10
CA GLY A 75 -1.95 6.16 4.85
C GLY A 75 -2.96 6.88 3.94
N THR A 76 -2.50 7.49 2.85
CA THR A 76 -3.36 8.10 1.84
C THR A 76 -4.27 7.07 1.17
N ALA A 77 -3.74 5.91 0.76
CA ALA A 77 -4.53 4.83 0.17
C ALA A 77 -5.57 4.26 1.14
N ALA A 78 -5.20 4.07 2.41
CA ALA A 78 -6.13 3.63 3.44
C ALA A 78 -7.27 4.63 3.68
N THR A 79 -6.96 5.93 3.70
CA THR A 79 -7.96 7.00 3.85
C THR A 79 -8.93 7.02 2.67
N ALA A 80 -8.42 6.91 1.44
CA ALA A 80 -9.26 6.79 0.24
C ALA A 80 -10.12 5.51 0.27
N GLY A 81 -9.64 4.44 0.90
CA GLY A 81 -10.39 3.21 1.16
C GLY A 81 -11.35 3.27 2.34
N GLY A 82 -11.57 4.45 2.96
CA GLY A 82 -12.53 4.64 4.06
C GLY A 82 -11.97 4.39 5.46
N HIS A 83 -10.66 4.21 5.63
CA HIS A 83 -10.04 4.05 6.94
C HIS A 83 -9.52 5.37 7.50
N SER A 84 -9.97 5.76 8.70
CA SER A 84 -9.25 6.77 9.48
C SER A 84 -7.87 6.24 9.88
N PHE A 85 -6.90 7.14 10.14
CA PHE A 85 -5.57 6.73 10.58
C PHE A 85 -5.61 5.83 11.82
N VAL A 86 -6.44 6.16 12.81
CA VAL A 86 -6.65 5.35 14.01
C VAL A 86 -7.20 3.96 13.65
N SER A 87 -8.22 3.89 12.78
CA SER A 87 -8.80 2.61 12.37
C SER A 87 -7.81 1.73 11.60
N LEU A 88 -6.91 2.34 10.82
CA LEU A 88 -5.84 1.64 10.10
C LEU A 88 -4.86 1.00 11.07
N ILE A 89 -4.35 1.77 12.04
CA ILE A 89 -3.41 1.27 13.05
C ILE A 89 -4.05 0.16 13.87
N ASN A 90 -5.28 0.35 14.35
CA ASN A 90 -6.00 -0.68 15.09
C ASN A 90 -6.22 -1.95 14.26
N ARG A 91 -6.46 -1.82 12.95
CA ARG A 91 -6.62 -2.99 12.07
C ARG A 91 -5.31 -3.76 11.89
N ILE A 92 -4.18 -3.07 11.72
CA ILE A 92 -2.86 -3.71 11.65
C ILE A 92 -2.56 -4.46 12.96
N LEU A 93 -2.79 -3.82 14.10
CA LEU A 93 -2.64 -4.43 15.42
C LEU A 93 -3.52 -5.67 15.56
N ASN A 94 -4.79 -5.59 15.15
CA ASN A 94 -5.72 -6.71 15.25
C ASN A 94 -5.31 -7.90 14.37
N VAL A 95 -4.83 -7.66 13.15
CA VAL A 95 -4.34 -8.73 12.27
C VAL A 95 -3.11 -9.41 12.88
N ALA A 96 -2.15 -8.63 13.38
CA ALA A 96 -0.96 -9.16 14.04
C ALA A 96 -1.30 -9.95 15.31
N HIS A 97 -2.21 -9.43 16.14
CA HIS A 97 -2.67 -10.09 17.36
C HIS A 97 -3.38 -11.42 17.04
N THR A 98 -4.30 -11.41 16.08
CA THR A 98 -5.00 -12.62 15.62
C THR A 98 -4.02 -13.68 15.13
N ARG A 99 -2.99 -13.27 14.38
CA ARG A 99 -1.97 -14.19 13.86
C ARG A 99 -1.14 -14.86 14.96
N TYR A 100 -0.82 -14.14 16.04
CA TYR A 100 0.01 -14.69 17.13
C TYR A 100 -0.80 -15.41 18.21
N PHE A 101 -2.01 -14.94 18.52
CA PHE A 101 -2.78 -15.41 19.66
C PHE A 101 -4.08 -16.13 19.27
N GLY A 102 -4.46 -16.13 18.00
CA GLY A 102 -5.69 -16.77 17.50
C GLY A 102 -6.98 -16.03 17.84
N ILE A 103 -6.90 -14.87 18.50
CA ILE A 103 -8.05 -14.05 18.92
C ILE A 103 -7.83 -12.59 18.51
N GLY A 104 -8.91 -11.89 18.17
CA GLY A 104 -8.85 -10.46 17.87
C GLY A 104 -8.77 -9.60 19.14
N VAL A 105 -8.24 -8.39 19.00
CA VAL A 105 -8.38 -7.33 20.02
C VAL A 105 -9.73 -6.65 19.80
N SER A 106 -10.60 -6.74 20.81
CA SER A 106 -11.92 -6.09 20.86
C SER A 106 -11.81 -4.57 20.98
#